data_AF-A0A495JH08-F1
#
_entry.id   AF-A0A495JH08-F1
#
_cell.length_a   1.000
_cell.length_b   1.000
_cell.length_c   1.000
_cell.angle_alpha   90.00
_cell.angle_beta   90.00
_cell.angle_gamma   90.00
#
_symmetry.space_group_name_H-M   'P 1'
#
loop_
_entity.id
_entity.type
_entity.pdbx_description
1 polymer ?
#
loop_
_entity_poly.entity_id
_entity_poly.type
_entity_poly.pdbx_seq_one_letter_code
_entity_poly.pdbx_strand_id
1 'polypeptide(L)' 'MRSKPSFTVALRGYDTAEVDGLITLVEEAPASADQVRLAAARDEIRRAVLVVRLRGYDRAQVDGHLQTLAIQLG' A
#
# COMPACT_ATOMS: atom_id res chain seq x y z
N MET A 1 16.40 -7.11 3.76
CA MET A 1 15.13 -6.71 4.38
C MET A 1 14.68 -5.44 3.68
N ARG A 2 13.55 -5.44 2.97
CA ARG A 2 12.97 -4.18 2.47
C ARG A 2 12.51 -3.39 3.69
N SER A 3 13.00 -2.17 3.85
CA SER A 3 12.56 -1.30 4.95
C SER A 3 11.17 -0.81 4.65
N LYS A 4 10.24 -1.06 5.56
CA LYS A 4 8.86 -0.58 5.49
C LYS A 4 8.85 0.96 5.36
N PRO A 5 8.02 1.53 4.48
CA PRO A 5 7.92 2.99 4.36
C PRO A 5 7.45 3.61 5.69
N SER A 6 8.12 4.69 6.10
CA SER A 6 7.74 5.44 7.30
C SER A 6 6.80 6.57 6.92
N PHE A 7 5.50 6.36 7.14
CA PHE A 7 4.51 7.43 7.00
C PHE A 7 4.40 8.26 8.27
N THR A 8 4.12 9.55 8.10
CA THR A 8 3.81 10.44 9.21
C THR A 8 2.45 10.08 9.80
N VAL A 9 2.32 10.14 11.13
CA VAL A 9 1.04 9.96 11.82
C VAL A 9 0.30 11.30 11.88
N ALA A 10 -0.89 11.35 11.27
CA ALA A 10 -1.76 12.52 11.26
C ALA A 10 -2.90 12.36 12.29
N LEU A 11 -3.52 13.47 12.72
CA LEU A 11 -4.66 13.40 13.65
C LEU A 11 -5.81 12.57 13.07
N ARG A 12 -6.04 12.65 11.75
CA ARG A 12 -6.93 11.77 11.00
C ARG A 12 -6.20 11.23 9.77
N GLY A 13 -6.02 9.93 9.74
CA GLY A 13 -5.26 9.25 8.69
C GLY A 13 -5.81 7.85 8.44
N TYR A 14 -5.25 7.14 7.46
CA TYR A 14 -5.63 5.75 7.23
C TYR A 14 -5.18 4.86 8.38
N ASP A 15 -5.97 3.85 8.67
CA ASP A 15 -5.63 2.84 9.66
C ASP A 15 -4.27 2.21 9.33
N THR A 16 -3.35 2.30 10.29
CA THR A 16 -1.97 1.88 10.06
C THR A 16 -1.88 0.38 9.77
N ALA A 17 -2.69 -0.44 10.43
CA ALA A 17 -2.68 -1.88 10.24
C ALA A 17 -3.24 -2.28 8.86
N GLU A 18 -4.27 -1.59 8.37
CA GLU A 18 -4.79 -1.80 7.01
C GLU A 18 -3.76 -1.42 5.94
N VAL A 19 -3.11 -0.26 6.10
CA VAL A 19 -2.05 0.19 5.19
C VAL A 19 -0.88 -0.81 5.17
N ASP A 20 -0.44 -1.23 6.35
CA ASP A 20 0.67 -2.16 6.51
C ASP A 20 0.36 -3.51 5.86
N GLY A 21 -0.84 -4.05 6.11
CA GLY A 21 -1.28 -5.30 5.52
C GLY A 21 -1.33 -5.24 4.00
N LEU A 22 -1.84 -4.12 3.45
CA LEU A 22 -1.87 -3.91 2.00
C LEU A 22 -0.46 -3.85 1.40
N ILE A 23 0.45 -3.10 2.02
CA ILE A 23 1.83 -2.97 1.54
C ILE A 23 2.53 -4.34 1.60
N THR A 24 2.41 -5.07 2.71
CA THR A 24 2.99 -6.41 2.84
C THR A 24 2.44 -7.36 1.77
N LEU A 25 1.13 -7.38 1.55
CA LEU A 25 0.50 -8.21 0.52
C LEU A 25 1.08 -7.92 -0.88
N VAL A 26 1.24 -6.64 -1.22
CA VAL A 26 1.78 -6.21 -2.52
C VAL A 26 3.27 -6.50 -2.63
N GLU A 27 4.05 -6.25 -1.59
CA GLU A 27 5.51 -6.45 -1.59
C GLU A 27 5.91 -7.93 -1.56
N GLU A 28 5.10 -8.80 -0.96
CA GLU A 28 5.30 -10.25 -0.96
C GLU A 28 4.92 -10.91 -2.29
N ALA A 29 4.28 -10.17 -3.22
CA ALA A 29 4.11 -10.64 -4.59
C ALA A 29 5.50 -10.93 -5.20
N PRO A 30 5.81 -12.19 -5.57
CA PRO A 30 7.18 -12.54 -5.93
C PRO A 30 7.64 -11.77 -7.16
N ALA A 31 8.81 -11.14 -7.09
CA ALA A 31 9.44 -10.43 -8.21
C ALA A 31 9.71 -11.34 -9.44
N SER A 32 9.62 -12.66 -9.27
CA SER A 32 9.81 -13.68 -10.30
C SER A 32 8.51 -14.20 -10.94
N ALA A 33 7.34 -13.69 -10.56
CA ALA A 33 6.08 -14.38 -10.81
C ALA A 33 5.11 -13.61 -11.73
N ASP A 34 4.79 -14.23 -12.86
CA ASP A 34 3.59 -14.10 -13.70
C ASP A 34 2.90 -12.72 -13.75
N GLN A 35 2.77 -12.14 -14.95
CA GLN A 35 1.99 -10.92 -15.20
C GLN A 35 0.60 -10.92 -14.54
N VAL A 36 -0.01 -12.10 -14.37
CA VAL A 36 -1.28 -12.29 -13.67
C VAL A 36 -1.20 -11.87 -12.19
N ARG A 37 -0.12 -12.21 -11.48
CA ARG A 37 0.06 -11.84 -10.06
C ARG A 37 0.35 -10.35 -9.90
N LEU A 38 1.15 -9.76 -10.81
CA LEU A 38 1.38 -8.32 -10.85
C LEU A 38 0.08 -7.54 -11.11
N ALA A 39 -0.73 -8.01 -12.07
CA ALA A 39 -2.04 -7.43 -12.35
C ALA A 39 -2.99 -7.52 -11.15
N ALA A 40 -3.00 -8.66 -10.45
CA ALA A 40 -3.80 -8.84 -9.23
C ALA A 40 -3.37 -7.90 -8.11
N ALA A 41 -2.06 -7.78 -7.82
CA ALA A 41 -1.55 -6.86 -6.81
C ALA A 41 -1.91 -5.39 -7.13
N ARG A 42 -1.84 -5.01 -8.41
CA ARG A 42 -2.24 -3.68 -8.87
C ARG A 42 -3.74 -3.45 -8.71
N ASP A 43 -4.56 -4.46 -8.99
CA ASP A 43 -6.01 -4.36 -8.81
C ASP A 43 -6.40 -4.27 -7.33
N GLU A 44 -5.67 -4.92 -6.42
CA GLU A 44 -5.89 -4.73 -4.98
C GLU A 44 -5.57 -3.32 -4.53
N ILE A 45 -4.47 -2.71 -5.01
CA ILE A 45 -4.20 -1.29 -4.74
C ILE A 45 -5.34 -0.39 -5.23
N ARG A 46 -5.88 -0.65 -6.42
CA ARG A 46 -6.97 0.17 -7.00
C ARG A 46 -8.29 0.02 -6.27
N ARG A 47 -8.56 -1.16 -5.71
CA ARG A 47 -9.81 -1.48 -5.03
C ARG A 47 -9.77 -1.22 -3.53
N ALA A 48 -8.58 -1.00 -2.97
CA ALA A 48 -8.40 -0.73 -1.55
C ALA A 48 -9.23 0.48 -1.10
N VAL A 49 -10.11 0.26 -0.13
CA VAL A 49 -10.84 1.31 0.58
C VAL A 49 -10.34 1.30 2.02
N LEU A 50 -9.38 2.17 2.31
CA LEU A 50 -8.73 2.26 3.61
C LEU A 50 -9.58 3.09 4.58
N VAL A 51 -9.77 2.57 5.79
CA VAL A 51 -10.57 3.24 6.82
C VAL A 51 -9.79 4.41 7.42
N VAL A 52 -10.46 5.55 7.61
CA VAL A 52 -9.87 6.70 8.31
C VAL A 52 -10.12 6.59 9.81
N ARG A 53 -9.05 6.66 10.61
CA ARG A 53 -9.09 6.67 12.08
C ARG A 53 -8.28 7.81 12.66
N LEU A 54 -8.42 8.02 13.97
CA LEU A 54 -7.56 8.93 14.72
C LEU A 54 -6.15 8.35 14.78
N ARG A 55 -5.14 9.22 14.65
CA ARG A 55 -3.71 8.81 14.66
C ARG A 55 -3.37 7.74 13.62
N GLY A 56 -3.98 7.85 12.44
CA GLY A 56 -3.63 7.05 11.27
C GLY A 56 -2.48 7.65 10.46
N TYR A 57 -2.03 6.93 9.45
CA TYR A 57 -1.03 7.43 8.50
C TYR A 57 -1.57 8.55 7.62
N ASP A 58 -0.70 9.51 7.31
CA ASP A 58 -1.03 10.60 6.41
C ASP A 58 -1.51 10.06 5.06
N ARG A 59 -2.73 10.46 4.69
CA ARG A 59 -3.42 9.90 3.53
C ARG A 59 -2.70 10.23 2.23
N ALA A 60 -2.17 11.45 2.10
CA ALA A 60 -1.47 11.86 0.88
C ALA A 60 -0.16 11.10 0.70
N GLN A 61 0.58 10.84 1.78
CA GLN A 61 1.78 10.01 1.73
C GLN A 61 1.48 8.55 1.36
N VAL A 62 0.42 7.98 1.94
CA VAL A 62 -0.03 6.61 1.61
C VAL A 62 -0.49 6.54 0.16
N ASP A 63 -1.37 7.43 -0.28
CA ASP A 63 -1.91 7.45 -1.64
C ASP A 63 -0.78 7.59 -2.68
N GLY A 64 0.19 8.49 -2.44
CA GLY A 64 1.36 8.65 -3.32
C GLY A 64 2.27 7.43 -3.34
N HIS A 65 2.45 6.75 -2.21
CA HIS A 65 3.21 5.51 -2.15
C HIS A 65 2.52 4.37 -2.89
N LEU A 66 1.21 4.18 -2.68
CA LEU A 66 0.39 3.20 -3.39
C LEU A 66 0.39 3.46 -4.90
N GLN A 67 0.32 4.72 -5.32
CA GLN A 67 0.45 5.09 -6.74
C GLN A 67 1.81 4.69 -7.31
N THR A 68 2.90 4.92 -6.56
CA THR A 68 4.25 4.53 -6.97
C THR A 68 4.38 3.01 -7.11
N LEU A 69 3.85 2.25 -6.13
CA LEU A 69 3.81 0.79 -6.19
C LEU A 69 3.01 0.29 -7.39
N ALA A 70 1.83 0.85 -7.65
CA ALA A 70 1.01 0.48 -8.80
C ALA A 70 1.73 0.71 -10.15
N ILE A 71 2.52 1.77 -10.28
CA ILE A 71 3.35 2.04 -11.47
C ILE A 71 4.48 1.00 -11.60
N GLN A 72 5.10 0.58 -10.49
CA GLN A 72 6.17 -0.42 -10.49
C GLN A 72 5.70 -1.82 -10.89
N LEU A 73 4.42 -2.14 -10.63
CA LEU A 73 3.82 -3.43 -10.99
C LEU A 73 3.50 -3.56 -12.49
N GLY A 74 3.52 -2.46 -13.26
CA GLY A 74 3.22 -2.43 -14.69
C GLY A 74 1.75 -2.20 -15.03
#